data_AF-A0A327LUT3-F1
#
_entry.id   AF-A0A327LUT3-F1
#
_cell.length_a   1.000
_cell.length_b   1.000
_cell.length_c   1.000
_cell.angle_alpha   90.00
_cell.angle_beta   90.00
_cell.angle_gamma   90.00
#
_symmetry.space_group_name_H-M   'P 1'
#
loop_
_entity.id
_entity.type
_entity.pdbx_description
1 polymer ?
#
loop_
_entity_poly.entity_id
_entity_poly.type
_entity_poly.pdbx_seq_one_letter_code
_entity_poly.pdbx_strand_id
1 'polypeptide(L)'
;MAGIDHPSWTASTALANPQASWRPQGLHPMAPARPPAAQAAPARRARIWELSPNLHCSIIGTCLSTHDLRRLLRKLGLGTPEATDHALHGIGVSLASRQDAGGRLLNKALDERHRIALRRFAAAKDRAALHAAWREAVEAGEIPGAYWAVLTHPAADQPMVSEAFGEVHMLSHLVGAANRADIRRLALQEREIATLRETVARQQARLQADLTERDGRIRTLQNLLAERAAAPAAASPDEASELGRLVARLRLQLDREARRREALERRALAAEAALREERERRAARERELEVTLQEVAAAEAALPAEETEAEDVPQDAAAPCGTVLYVGGRSGQTALLRRAAARHGAALLHHDAEQGAALLPGLIGRADLVVFPVDCVSHDAALAVKRLCRQCGRPYHALRSTGVASLLHALERRRPAAG
;
A
#
# COMPACT_ATOMS: atom_id res chain seq x y z
N MET A 1 49.92 39.84 -30.97
CA MET A 1 49.69 38.38 -31.00
C MET A 1 48.45 38.09 -30.16
N ALA A 2 47.39 37.60 -30.83
CA ALA A 2 46.16 36.95 -30.32
C ALA A 2 45.43 37.61 -29.12
N GLY A 3 44.17 38.08 -29.19
CA GLY A 3 43.07 37.77 -30.09
C GLY A 3 42.22 36.62 -29.56
N ILE A 4 41.25 36.90 -28.67
CA ILE A 4 40.05 36.07 -28.46
C ILE A 4 38.88 37.03 -28.17
N ASP A 5 38.00 37.14 -29.17
CA ASP A 5 36.75 37.89 -29.17
C ASP A 5 35.65 37.12 -28.41
N HIS A 6 34.85 37.83 -27.61
CA HIS A 6 33.55 37.38 -27.14
C HIS A 6 32.47 37.97 -28.06
N PRO A 7 31.56 37.16 -28.66
CA PRO A 7 30.49 37.73 -29.46
C PRO A 7 29.33 38.20 -28.58
N SER A 8 29.15 39.52 -28.54
CA SER A 8 27.92 40.21 -28.16
C SER A 8 26.89 40.03 -29.28
N TRP A 9 25.74 39.44 -28.97
CA TRP A 9 24.60 39.41 -29.89
C TRP A 9 23.72 40.64 -29.64
N THR A 10 23.98 41.71 -30.38
CA THR A 10 23.06 42.83 -30.56
C THR A 10 22.03 42.49 -31.64
N ALA A 11 20.76 42.73 -31.30
CA ALA A 11 19.63 42.67 -32.21
C ALA A 11 19.77 43.69 -33.35
N SER A 12 19.44 43.27 -34.58
CA SER A 12 18.65 44.02 -35.57
C SER A 12 18.97 43.52 -37.00
N THR A 13 18.02 42.88 -37.68
CA THR A 13 17.77 43.16 -39.12
C THR A 13 16.42 42.62 -39.58
N ALA A 14 15.55 43.58 -39.94
CA ALA A 14 14.61 43.64 -41.06
C ALA A 14 13.99 42.33 -41.62
N LEU A 15 12.67 42.25 -41.44
CA LEU A 15 11.72 41.44 -42.22
C LEU A 15 11.73 41.86 -43.70
N ALA A 16 12.07 40.92 -44.59
CA ALA A 16 11.78 41.01 -46.02
C ALA A 16 10.63 40.06 -46.38
N ASN A 17 9.61 40.63 -47.02
CA ASN A 17 8.34 40.03 -47.42
C ASN A 17 8.43 39.48 -48.85
N PRO A 18 8.17 38.19 -49.12
CA PRO A 18 7.86 37.72 -50.46
C PRO A 18 6.34 37.52 -50.61
N GLN A 19 5.71 38.44 -51.34
CA GLN A 19 4.35 38.29 -51.86
C GLN A 19 4.31 37.15 -52.90
N ALA A 20 3.77 35.99 -52.51
CA ALA A 20 3.35 34.96 -53.45
C ALA A 20 1.82 35.07 -53.64
N SER A 21 1.42 35.42 -54.86
CA SER A 21 0.05 35.63 -55.30
C SER A 21 -0.72 34.31 -55.41
N TRP A 22 -1.59 34.03 -54.44
CA TRP A 22 -2.59 32.96 -54.56
C TRP A 22 -3.80 33.45 -55.35
N ARG A 23 -4.05 32.84 -56.52
CA ARG A 23 -5.33 32.96 -57.25
C ARG A 23 -6.28 31.84 -56.77
N PRO A 24 -7.54 32.14 -56.40
CA PRO A 24 -8.50 31.10 -56.07
C PRO A 24 -8.97 30.42 -57.36
N GLN A 25 -8.63 29.14 -57.54
CA GLN A 25 -9.28 28.29 -58.54
C GLN A 25 -10.67 27.88 -58.03
N GLY A 26 -11.63 27.87 -58.94
CA GLY A 26 -13.06 27.80 -58.66
C GLY A 26 -13.51 26.57 -57.86
N LEU A 27 -14.51 26.81 -57.02
CA LEU A 27 -15.26 25.80 -56.28
C LEU A 27 -16.02 24.89 -57.26
N HIS A 28 -15.49 23.69 -57.49
CA HIS A 28 -16.31 22.58 -57.97
C HIS A 28 -17.17 22.08 -56.79
N PRO A 29 -18.48 21.82 -56.98
CA PRO A 29 -19.32 21.28 -55.91
C PRO A 29 -18.84 19.88 -55.54
N MET A 30 -18.27 19.75 -54.34
CA MET A 30 -17.97 18.47 -53.71
C MET A 30 -19.28 17.71 -53.54
N ALA A 31 -19.46 16.64 -54.31
CA ALA A 31 -20.50 15.67 -54.03
C ALA A 31 -20.33 15.14 -52.59
N PRO A 32 -21.41 14.97 -51.80
CA PRO A 32 -21.28 14.49 -50.44
C PRO A 32 -20.61 13.12 -50.45
N ALA A 33 -19.44 13.03 -49.81
CA ALA A 33 -18.76 11.77 -49.58
C ALA A 33 -19.71 10.86 -48.81
N ARG A 34 -20.11 9.77 -49.46
CA ARG A 34 -20.90 8.70 -48.85
C ARG A 34 -20.18 8.27 -47.55
N PRO A 35 -20.84 8.30 -46.38
CA PRO A 35 -20.19 7.89 -45.14
C PRO A 35 -19.65 6.46 -45.34
N PRO A 36 -18.42 6.16 -44.88
CA PRO A 36 -17.92 4.79 -44.94
C PRO A 36 -18.96 3.91 -44.26
N ALA A 37 -19.42 2.88 -44.98
CA ALA A 37 -20.36 1.91 -44.45
C ALA A 37 -19.82 1.43 -43.10
N ALA A 38 -20.62 1.57 -42.05
CA ALA A 38 -20.27 1.09 -40.72
C ALA A 38 -19.90 -0.39 -40.86
N GLN A 39 -18.61 -0.69 -40.82
CA GLN A 39 -18.14 -2.07 -40.78
C GLN A 39 -18.71 -2.64 -39.48
N ALA A 40 -19.58 -3.65 -39.61
CA ALA A 40 -20.10 -4.35 -38.46
C ALA A 40 -18.91 -4.78 -37.59
N ALA A 41 -18.95 -4.42 -36.31
CA ALA A 41 -17.88 -4.78 -35.39
C ALA A 41 -17.65 -6.30 -35.47
N PRO A 42 -16.39 -6.75 -35.60
CA PRO A 42 -16.12 -8.17 -35.76
C PRO A 42 -16.70 -8.94 -34.56
N ALA A 43 -17.42 -10.04 -34.82
CA ALA A 43 -18.03 -10.88 -33.78
C ALA A 43 -16.99 -11.60 -32.88
N ARG A 44 -15.70 -11.30 -33.04
CA ARG A 44 -14.59 -11.89 -32.31
C ARG A 44 -13.72 -10.81 -31.67
N ARG A 45 -13.01 -11.19 -30.62
CA ARG A 45 -11.97 -10.34 -30.05
C ARG A 45 -10.89 -9.98 -31.06
N ALA A 46 -10.43 -8.74 -31.01
CA ALA A 46 -9.28 -8.28 -31.77
C ALA A 46 -7.99 -8.93 -31.24
N ARG A 47 -7.01 -9.09 -32.13
CA ARG A 47 -5.66 -9.54 -31.79
C ARG A 47 -4.73 -8.34 -31.62
N ILE A 48 -3.64 -8.50 -30.87
CA ILE A 48 -2.73 -7.38 -30.56
C ILE A 48 -2.21 -6.66 -31.83
N TRP A 49 -1.92 -7.39 -32.90
CA TRP A 49 -1.45 -6.83 -34.18
C TRP A 49 -2.56 -6.16 -35.01
N GLU A 50 -3.83 -6.31 -34.63
CA GLU A 50 -4.98 -5.62 -35.22
C GLU A 50 -5.26 -4.28 -34.52
N LEU A 51 -4.66 -4.07 -33.34
CA LEU A 51 -4.78 -2.82 -32.57
C LEU A 51 -3.83 -1.75 -33.11
N SER A 52 -4.23 -0.49 -32.95
CA SER A 52 -3.43 0.66 -33.37
C SER A 52 -2.04 0.66 -32.70
N PRO A 53 -0.94 0.94 -33.44
CA PRO A 53 0.43 0.90 -32.91
C PRO A 53 0.68 1.80 -31.70
N ASN A 54 -0.05 2.90 -31.55
CA ASN A 54 0.07 3.80 -30.40
C ASN A 54 -0.36 3.13 -29.07
N LEU A 55 -1.16 2.06 -29.12
CA LEU A 55 -1.60 1.33 -27.94
C LEU A 55 -0.57 0.31 -27.45
N HIS A 56 0.32 -0.17 -28.33
CA HIS A 56 1.23 -1.28 -28.02
C HIS A 56 2.16 -0.98 -26.84
N CYS A 57 2.71 0.24 -26.75
CA CYS A 57 3.51 0.67 -25.61
C CYS A 57 2.73 0.53 -24.29
N SER A 58 1.50 1.04 -24.25
CA SER A 58 0.64 0.93 -23.06
C SER A 58 0.27 -0.52 -22.73
N ILE A 59 -0.06 -1.34 -23.72
CA ILE A 59 -0.40 -2.75 -23.51
C ILE A 59 0.79 -3.50 -22.93
N ILE A 60 1.99 -3.31 -23.49
CA ILE A 60 3.18 -4.01 -23.02
C ILE A 60 3.63 -3.50 -21.64
N GLY A 61 3.53 -2.20 -21.40
CA GLY A 61 3.92 -1.59 -20.12
C GLY A 61 2.97 -1.87 -18.97
N THR A 62 1.67 -2.00 -19.25
CA THR A 62 0.63 -2.20 -18.23
C THR A 62 0.23 -3.66 -18.08
N CYS A 63 0.11 -4.41 -19.18
CA CYS A 63 -0.46 -5.76 -19.15
C CYS A 63 0.58 -6.86 -18.94
N LEU A 64 1.89 -6.57 -19.03
CA LEU A 64 2.95 -7.54 -18.78
C LEU A 64 3.92 -7.01 -17.72
N SER A 65 4.32 -7.89 -16.80
CA SER A 65 5.46 -7.59 -15.93
C SER A 65 6.76 -7.63 -16.74
N THR A 66 7.77 -6.90 -16.27
CA THR A 66 9.13 -6.94 -16.85
C THR A 66 9.69 -8.37 -16.87
N HIS A 67 9.39 -9.16 -15.84
CA HIS A 67 9.76 -10.57 -15.77
C HIS A 67 9.11 -11.40 -16.88
N ASP A 68 7.81 -11.24 -17.11
CA ASP A 68 7.07 -12.01 -18.11
C ASP A 68 7.53 -11.68 -19.52
N LEU A 69 7.69 -10.39 -19.82
CA LEU A 69 8.21 -9.94 -21.10
C LEU A 69 9.60 -10.52 -21.36
N ARG A 70 10.50 -10.45 -20.37
CA ARG A 70 11.85 -11.03 -20.48
C ARG A 70 11.81 -12.54 -20.71
N ARG A 71 10.94 -13.27 -20.01
CA ARG A 71 10.75 -14.72 -20.21
C ARG A 71 10.24 -15.04 -21.61
N LEU A 72 9.30 -14.26 -22.15
CA LEU A 72 8.78 -14.43 -23.51
C LEU A 72 9.85 -14.16 -24.57
N LEU A 73 10.59 -13.07 -24.44
CA LEU A 73 11.66 -12.72 -25.39
C LEU A 73 12.77 -13.77 -25.41
N ARG A 74 13.18 -14.29 -24.25
CA ARG A 74 14.14 -15.42 -24.17
C ARG A 74 13.67 -16.66 -24.95
N LYS A 75 12.38 -17.00 -24.89
CA LYS A 75 11.83 -18.15 -25.65
C LYS A 75 11.92 -17.95 -27.17
N LEU A 76 11.90 -16.70 -27.62
CA LEU A 76 12.05 -16.35 -29.04
C LEU A 76 13.51 -16.17 -29.46
N GLY A 77 14.47 -16.34 -28.53
CA GLY A 77 15.88 -16.03 -28.78
C GLY A 77 16.14 -14.53 -28.96
N LEU A 78 15.25 -13.68 -28.44
CA LEU A 78 15.32 -12.23 -28.56
C LEU A 78 15.76 -11.58 -27.25
N GLY A 79 16.68 -10.62 -27.33
CA GLY A 79 17.24 -9.91 -26.19
C GLY A 79 18.39 -10.67 -25.51
N THR A 80 19.27 -9.92 -24.83
CA THR A 80 20.38 -10.44 -24.05
C THR A 80 20.05 -10.46 -22.54
N PRO A 81 20.73 -11.28 -21.72
CA PRO A 81 20.55 -11.25 -20.27
C PRO A 81 20.75 -9.85 -19.66
N GLU A 82 21.69 -9.08 -20.21
CA GLU A 82 22.07 -7.73 -19.76
C GLU A 82 21.17 -6.62 -20.33
N ALA A 83 20.21 -6.96 -21.21
CA ALA A 83 19.33 -5.97 -21.80
C ALA A 83 18.52 -5.23 -20.72
N THR A 84 18.49 -3.90 -20.83
CA THR A 84 17.69 -3.04 -19.97
C THR A 84 16.20 -3.27 -20.20
N ASP A 85 15.38 -2.99 -19.18
CA ASP A 85 13.93 -3.18 -19.29
C ASP A 85 13.32 -2.30 -20.40
N HIS A 86 13.86 -1.09 -20.63
CA HIS A 86 13.47 -0.24 -21.76
C HIS A 86 13.78 -0.88 -23.12
N ALA A 87 14.96 -1.50 -23.29
CA ALA A 87 15.32 -2.16 -24.54
C ALA A 87 14.40 -3.36 -24.82
N LEU A 88 14.14 -4.19 -23.80
CA LEU A 88 13.21 -5.31 -23.91
C LEU A 88 11.78 -4.85 -24.18
N HIS A 89 11.35 -3.76 -23.55
CA HIS A 89 10.06 -3.13 -23.82
C HIS A 89 9.93 -2.73 -25.29
N GLY A 90 10.93 -2.04 -25.86
CA GLY A 90 10.95 -1.67 -27.27
C GLY A 90 10.83 -2.87 -28.22
N ILE A 91 11.52 -3.97 -27.93
CA ILE A 91 11.39 -5.22 -28.69
C ILE A 91 9.96 -5.77 -28.56
N GLY A 92 9.39 -5.81 -27.36
CA GLY A 92 8.01 -6.25 -27.13
C GLY A 92 6.98 -5.44 -27.90
N VAL A 93 7.13 -4.10 -27.92
CA VAL A 93 6.28 -3.19 -28.70
C VAL A 93 6.39 -3.45 -30.19
N SER A 94 7.61 -3.67 -30.71
CA SER A 94 7.80 -4.03 -32.12
C SER A 94 7.15 -5.36 -32.48
N LEU A 95 7.21 -6.36 -31.60
CA LEU A 95 6.55 -7.66 -31.79
C LEU A 95 5.02 -7.55 -31.78
N ALA A 96 4.46 -6.64 -30.99
CA ALA A 96 3.01 -6.44 -30.88
C ALA A 96 2.35 -6.06 -32.22
N SER A 97 3.06 -5.37 -33.10
CA SER A 97 2.54 -4.98 -34.42
C SER A 97 2.67 -6.07 -35.50
N ARG A 98 3.33 -7.20 -35.21
CA ARG A 98 3.70 -8.21 -36.22
C ARG A 98 2.75 -9.39 -36.20
N GLN A 99 2.24 -9.80 -37.36
CA GLN A 99 1.42 -11.00 -37.51
C GLN A 99 2.27 -12.28 -37.73
N ASP A 100 3.33 -12.44 -36.92
CA ASP A 100 4.25 -13.58 -37.02
C ASP A 100 4.21 -14.45 -35.75
N ALA A 101 5.15 -15.39 -35.64
CA ALA A 101 5.23 -16.28 -34.48
C ALA A 101 5.43 -15.52 -33.16
N GLY A 102 6.16 -14.40 -33.18
CA GLY A 102 6.41 -13.57 -32.01
C GLY A 102 5.16 -12.83 -31.55
N GLY A 103 4.46 -12.16 -32.47
CA GLY A 103 3.20 -11.47 -32.16
C GLY A 103 2.10 -12.45 -31.71
N ARG A 104 2.03 -13.64 -32.31
CA ARG A 104 1.11 -14.72 -31.86
C ARG A 104 1.43 -15.21 -30.45
N LEU A 105 2.71 -15.42 -30.13
CA LEU A 105 3.13 -15.83 -28.79
C LEU A 105 2.79 -14.75 -27.75
N LEU A 106 3.01 -13.49 -28.09
CA LEU A 106 2.72 -12.35 -27.24
C LEU A 106 1.22 -12.21 -26.96
N ASN A 107 0.37 -12.31 -28.00
CA ASN A 107 -1.08 -12.32 -27.83
C ASN A 107 -1.54 -13.49 -26.95
N LYS A 108 -0.99 -14.70 -27.17
CA LYS A 108 -1.31 -15.88 -26.37
C LYS A 108 -0.93 -15.67 -24.90
N ALA A 109 0.22 -15.06 -24.64
CA ALA A 109 0.67 -14.79 -23.28
C ALA A 109 -0.23 -13.78 -22.55
N LEU A 110 -0.68 -12.73 -23.25
CA LEU A 110 -1.65 -11.76 -22.72
C LEU A 110 -3.01 -12.42 -22.44
N ASP A 111 -3.51 -13.24 -23.37
CA ASP A 111 -4.77 -13.95 -23.19
C ASP A 111 -4.71 -14.94 -22.00
N GLU A 112 -3.60 -15.66 -21.85
CA GLU A 112 -3.42 -16.59 -20.72
C GLU A 112 -3.31 -15.86 -19.38
N ARG A 113 -2.49 -14.79 -19.32
CA ARG A 113 -2.28 -14.02 -18.10
C ARG A 113 -3.56 -13.37 -17.59
N HIS A 114 -4.39 -12.87 -18.50
CA HIS A 114 -5.59 -12.11 -18.19
C HIS A 114 -6.88 -12.91 -18.40
N ARG A 115 -6.78 -14.25 -18.43
CA ARG A 115 -7.91 -15.15 -18.72
C ARG A 115 -9.14 -14.91 -17.83
N ILE A 116 -8.94 -14.56 -16.56
CA ILE A 116 -10.03 -14.28 -15.61
C ILE A 116 -10.77 -13.02 -16.03
N ALA A 117 -10.05 -11.90 -16.20
CA ALA A 117 -10.64 -10.65 -16.69
C ALA A 117 -11.31 -10.82 -18.06
N LEU A 118 -10.70 -11.57 -18.99
CA LEU A 118 -11.30 -11.86 -20.29
C LEU A 118 -12.63 -12.62 -20.19
N ARG A 119 -12.76 -13.55 -19.24
CA ARG A 119 -14.02 -14.27 -19.00
C ARG A 119 -15.09 -13.36 -18.43
N ARG A 120 -14.75 -12.54 -17.44
CA ARG A 120 -15.66 -11.55 -16.84
C ARG A 120 -16.20 -10.58 -17.89
N PHE A 121 -15.30 -9.97 -18.67
CA PHE A 121 -15.67 -8.99 -19.68
C PHE A 121 -16.45 -9.58 -20.86
N ALA A 122 -16.33 -10.88 -21.13
CA ALA A 122 -17.12 -11.54 -22.19
C ALA A 122 -18.64 -11.54 -21.91
N ALA A 123 -19.07 -11.35 -20.65
CA ALA A 123 -20.48 -11.21 -20.30
C ALA A 123 -21.07 -9.86 -20.77
N ALA A 124 -20.24 -8.85 -21.01
CA ALA A 124 -20.68 -7.53 -21.47
C ALA A 124 -21.06 -7.59 -22.96
N LYS A 125 -22.36 -7.51 -23.26
CA LYS A 125 -22.88 -7.64 -24.64
C LYS A 125 -22.95 -6.32 -25.40
N ASP A 126 -22.79 -5.19 -24.71
CA ASP A 126 -22.88 -3.86 -25.29
C ASP A 126 -21.85 -2.90 -24.70
N ARG A 127 -21.79 -1.71 -25.29
CA ARG A 127 -20.88 -0.62 -24.92
C ARG A 127 -21.08 -0.14 -23.48
N ALA A 128 -22.31 -0.18 -22.95
CA ALA A 128 -22.63 0.33 -21.62
C ALA A 128 -22.20 -0.66 -20.54
N ALA A 129 -22.48 -1.95 -20.73
CA ALA A 129 -22.01 -3.03 -19.86
C ALA A 129 -20.47 -3.10 -19.85
N LEU A 130 -19.83 -2.92 -21.01
CA LEU A 130 -18.37 -2.91 -21.11
C LEU A 130 -17.75 -1.74 -20.33
N HIS A 131 -18.39 -0.56 -20.38
CA HIS A 131 -17.97 0.62 -19.63
C HIS A 131 -18.15 0.46 -18.12
N ALA A 132 -19.27 -0.12 -17.69
CA ALA A 132 -19.50 -0.43 -16.28
C ALA A 132 -18.43 -1.37 -15.72
N ALA A 133 -18.13 -2.46 -16.44
CA ALA A 133 -17.09 -3.42 -16.05
C ALA A 133 -15.69 -2.77 -16.02
N TRP A 134 -15.39 -1.86 -16.95
CA TRP A 134 -14.15 -1.08 -16.93
C TRP A 134 -14.03 -0.22 -15.66
N ARG A 135 -15.08 0.54 -15.33
CA ARG A 135 -15.07 1.41 -14.15
C ARG A 135 -14.91 0.61 -12.85
N GLU A 136 -15.63 -0.50 -12.72
CA GLU A 136 -15.51 -1.40 -11.57
C GLU A 136 -14.08 -1.94 -11.43
N ALA A 137 -13.46 -2.37 -12.52
CA ALA A 137 -12.08 -2.85 -12.50
C ALA A 137 -11.06 -1.75 -12.15
N VAL A 138 -11.30 -0.51 -12.61
CA VAL A 138 -10.46 0.64 -12.22
C VAL A 138 -10.59 0.94 -10.73
N GLU A 139 -11.81 0.93 -10.18
CA GLU A 139 -12.06 1.11 -8.74
C GLU A 139 -11.44 -0.02 -7.89
N ALA A 140 -11.46 -1.25 -8.39
CA ALA A 140 -10.84 -2.41 -7.76
C ALA A 140 -9.30 -2.47 -7.95
N GLY A 141 -8.72 -1.60 -8.79
CA GLY A 141 -7.28 -1.61 -9.10
C GLY A 141 -6.84 -2.74 -10.05
N GLU A 142 -7.76 -3.46 -10.68
CA GLU A 142 -7.51 -4.59 -11.58
C GLU A 142 -7.27 -4.19 -13.04
N ILE A 143 -6.51 -3.11 -13.21
CA ILE A 143 -6.36 -2.39 -14.48
C ILE A 143 -5.73 -3.25 -15.59
N PRO A 144 -4.65 -4.03 -15.36
CA PRO A 144 -3.97 -4.76 -16.45
C PRO A 144 -4.88 -5.72 -17.23
N GLY A 145 -5.70 -6.49 -16.52
CA GLY A 145 -6.59 -7.48 -17.12
C GLY A 145 -7.78 -6.83 -17.81
N ALA A 146 -8.42 -5.86 -17.14
CA ALA A 146 -9.53 -5.10 -17.69
C ALA A 146 -9.12 -4.31 -18.93
N TYR A 147 -7.92 -3.73 -18.92
CA TYR A 147 -7.43 -2.94 -20.04
C TYR A 147 -7.23 -3.81 -21.29
N TRP A 148 -6.61 -4.98 -21.14
CA TRP A 148 -6.50 -5.94 -22.24
C TRP A 148 -7.87 -6.42 -22.73
N ALA A 149 -8.80 -6.67 -21.81
CA ALA A 149 -10.16 -7.10 -22.14
C ALA A 149 -10.90 -6.05 -22.96
N VAL A 150 -10.94 -4.80 -22.52
CA VAL A 150 -11.57 -3.68 -23.22
C VAL A 150 -10.99 -3.49 -24.61
N LEU A 151 -9.66 -3.37 -24.72
CA LEU A 151 -9.00 -3.07 -26.00
C LEU A 151 -9.23 -4.14 -27.08
N THR A 152 -9.54 -5.37 -26.67
CA THR A 152 -9.78 -6.47 -27.58
C THR A 152 -11.25 -6.84 -27.71
N HIS A 153 -12.15 -6.19 -26.97
CA HIS A 153 -13.55 -6.57 -26.89
C HIS A 153 -14.30 -6.25 -28.20
N PRO A 154 -15.15 -7.15 -28.73
CA PRO A 154 -15.91 -6.89 -29.96
C PRO A 154 -16.92 -5.72 -29.83
N ALA A 155 -17.40 -5.45 -28.62
CA ALA A 155 -18.29 -4.30 -28.33
C ALA A 155 -17.53 -2.99 -28.02
N ALA A 156 -16.19 -2.98 -28.05
CA ALA A 156 -15.41 -1.76 -27.82
C ALA A 156 -15.41 -0.88 -29.07
N ASP A 157 -15.93 0.34 -28.93
CA ASP A 157 -15.84 1.37 -29.96
C ASP A 157 -14.62 2.28 -29.73
N GLN A 158 -14.33 3.15 -30.71
CA GLN A 158 -13.18 4.05 -30.63
C GLN A 158 -13.22 5.00 -29.41
N PRO A 159 -14.38 5.56 -29.00
CA PRO A 159 -14.50 6.28 -27.75
C PRO A 159 -14.09 5.46 -26.52
N MET A 160 -14.53 4.20 -26.40
CA MET A 160 -14.17 3.31 -25.28
C MET A 160 -12.66 3.10 -25.19
N VAL A 161 -12.05 2.80 -26.33
CA VAL A 161 -10.61 2.55 -26.43
C VAL A 161 -9.83 3.80 -26.03
N SER A 162 -10.27 4.97 -26.49
CA SER A 162 -9.63 6.25 -26.18
C SER A 162 -9.73 6.62 -24.69
N GLU A 163 -10.89 6.35 -24.07
CA GLU A 163 -11.14 6.56 -22.65
C GLU A 163 -10.23 5.67 -21.79
N ALA A 164 -10.27 4.35 -22.01
CA ALA A 164 -9.45 3.40 -21.26
C ALA A 164 -7.94 3.68 -21.44
N PHE A 165 -7.50 4.00 -22.66
CA PHE A 165 -6.11 4.40 -22.91
C PHE A 165 -5.74 5.69 -22.16
N GLY A 166 -6.61 6.70 -22.18
CA GLY A 166 -6.40 7.98 -21.49
C GLY A 166 -6.22 7.81 -19.98
N GLU A 167 -7.06 7.00 -19.35
CA GLU A 167 -6.97 6.72 -17.92
C GLU A 167 -5.67 5.98 -17.56
N VAL A 168 -5.32 4.91 -18.28
CA VAL A 168 -4.07 4.16 -18.07
C VAL A 168 -2.84 5.05 -18.30
N HIS A 169 -2.90 5.90 -19.32
CA HIS A 169 -1.84 6.87 -19.60
C HIS A 169 -1.65 7.86 -18.45
N MET A 170 -2.73 8.44 -17.93
CA MET A 170 -2.67 9.37 -16.80
C MET A 170 -2.22 8.68 -15.51
N LEU A 171 -2.68 7.46 -15.24
CA LEU A 171 -2.22 6.67 -14.09
C LEU A 171 -0.72 6.41 -14.13
N SER A 172 -0.17 6.09 -15.31
CA SER A 172 1.26 5.91 -15.48
C SER A 172 2.05 7.18 -15.14
N HIS A 173 1.53 8.35 -15.51
CA HIS A 173 2.13 9.65 -15.12
C HIS A 173 2.02 9.93 -13.62
N LEU A 174 0.87 9.65 -13.00
CA LEU A 174 0.61 9.87 -11.58
C LEU A 174 1.49 8.97 -10.70
N VAL A 175 1.50 7.67 -10.98
CA VAL A 175 2.37 6.70 -10.28
C VAL A 175 3.84 7.09 -10.46
N GLY A 176 4.22 7.52 -11.66
CA GLY A 176 5.57 8.05 -11.90
C GLY A 176 5.90 9.29 -11.05
N ALA A 177 4.97 10.22 -10.89
CA ALA A 177 5.16 11.41 -10.07
C ALA A 177 5.24 11.09 -8.56
N ALA A 178 4.36 10.22 -8.07
CA ALA A 178 4.35 9.75 -6.69
C ALA A 178 5.64 9.00 -6.37
N ASN A 179 6.05 8.04 -7.20
CA ASN A 179 7.28 7.28 -7.02
C ASN A 179 8.53 8.19 -7.00
N ARG A 180 8.57 9.24 -7.83
CA ARG A 180 9.67 10.23 -7.77
C ARG A 180 9.67 11.02 -6.46
N ALA A 181 8.50 11.34 -5.89
CA ALA A 181 8.41 12.00 -4.60
C ALA A 181 8.88 11.07 -3.46
N ASP A 182 8.49 9.80 -3.52
CA ASP A 182 8.90 8.78 -2.56
C ASP A 182 10.41 8.52 -2.61
N ILE A 183 11.00 8.39 -3.81
CA ILE A 183 12.46 8.26 -3.98
C ILE A 183 13.19 9.46 -3.34
N ARG A 184 12.71 10.69 -3.55
CA ARG A 184 13.30 11.87 -2.92
C ARG A 184 13.20 11.84 -1.41
N ARG A 185 12.04 11.45 -0.87
CA ARG A 185 11.80 11.33 0.57
C ARG A 185 12.72 10.29 1.18
N LEU A 186 12.83 9.12 0.54
CA LEU A 186 13.69 8.03 0.98
C LEU A 186 15.17 8.45 0.99
N ALA A 187 15.64 9.09 -0.08
CA ALA A 187 17.01 9.60 -0.15
C ALA A 187 17.31 10.67 0.92
N LEU A 188 16.33 11.52 1.26
CA LEU A 188 16.47 12.51 2.35
C LEU A 188 16.58 11.81 3.70
N GLN A 189 15.73 10.81 3.97
CA GLN A 189 15.75 10.03 5.21
C GLN A 189 17.06 9.26 5.36
N GLU A 190 17.58 8.66 4.28
CA GLU A 190 18.87 7.97 4.30
C GLU A 190 20.02 8.92 4.69
N ARG A 191 20.02 10.16 4.16
CA ARG A 191 21.00 11.18 4.53
C ARG A 191 20.87 11.59 5.99
N GLU A 192 19.66 11.82 6.47
CA GLU A 192 19.41 12.18 7.87
C GLU A 192 19.87 11.07 8.83
N ILE A 193 19.59 9.81 8.50
CA ILE A 193 20.09 8.65 9.25
C ILE A 193 21.62 8.64 9.28
N ALA A 194 22.28 8.90 8.14
CA ALA A 194 23.74 8.96 8.10
C ALA A 194 24.30 10.07 8.99
N THR A 195 23.74 11.29 8.93
CA THR A 195 24.15 12.42 9.77
C THR A 195 23.92 12.17 11.26
N LEU A 196 22.77 11.57 11.63
CA LEU A 196 22.49 11.22 13.01
C LEU A 196 23.46 10.15 13.53
N ARG A 197 23.76 9.12 12.72
CA ARG A 197 24.75 8.08 13.06
C ARG A 197 26.14 8.67 13.30
N GLU A 198 26.59 9.57 12.43
CA GLU A 198 27.88 10.27 12.60
C GLU A 198 27.89 11.13 13.87
N THR A 199 26.78 11.81 14.15
CA THR A 199 26.66 12.65 15.35
C THR A 199 26.70 11.83 16.63
N VAL A 200 25.97 10.71 16.67
CA VAL A 200 26.02 9.76 17.80
C VAL A 200 27.43 9.19 17.98
N ALA A 201 28.09 8.78 16.89
CA ALA A 201 29.46 8.25 16.95
C ALA A 201 30.45 9.29 17.52
N ARG A 202 30.37 10.56 17.08
CA ARG A 202 31.21 11.64 17.62
C ARG A 202 30.93 11.91 19.09
N GLN A 203 29.66 11.90 19.51
CA GLN A 203 29.29 12.09 20.91
C GLN A 203 29.80 10.94 21.79
N GLN A 204 29.69 9.70 21.32
CA GLN A 204 30.22 8.52 22.02
C GLN A 204 31.75 8.59 22.17
N ALA A 205 32.46 8.93 21.10
CA ALA A 205 33.92 9.09 21.14
C ALA A 205 34.35 10.19 22.12
N ARG A 206 33.66 11.33 22.13
CA ARG A 206 33.93 12.42 23.06
C ARG A 206 33.69 12.01 24.51
N LEU A 207 32.57 11.33 24.78
CA LEU A 207 32.26 10.83 26.13
C LEU A 207 33.31 9.82 26.62
N GLN A 208 33.78 8.92 25.75
CA GLN A 208 34.84 7.97 26.08
C GLN A 208 36.18 8.66 26.36
N ALA A 209 36.55 9.66 25.57
CA ALA A 209 37.76 10.45 25.80
C ALA A 209 37.70 11.20 27.14
N ASP A 210 36.58 11.90 27.41
CA ASP A 210 36.36 12.63 28.66
C ASP A 210 36.40 11.70 29.88
N LEU A 211 35.83 10.49 29.79
CA LEU A 211 35.90 9.47 30.85
C LEU A 211 37.35 9.01 31.07
N THR A 212 38.08 8.72 30.00
CA THR A 212 39.48 8.26 30.08
C THR A 212 40.38 9.32 30.70
N GLU A 213 40.23 10.58 30.32
CA GLU A 213 40.98 11.70 30.91
C GLU A 213 40.69 11.85 32.40
N ARG A 214 39.40 11.77 32.78
CA ARG A 214 38.98 11.87 34.19
C ARG A 214 39.52 10.72 35.03
N ASP A 215 39.45 9.49 34.55
CA ASP A 215 39.99 8.32 35.25
C ASP A 215 41.51 8.41 35.41
N GLY A 216 42.21 8.99 34.42
CA GLY A 216 43.62 9.36 34.53
C GLY A 216 43.88 10.34 35.68
N ARG A 217 43.14 11.46 35.71
CA ARG A 217 43.25 12.47 36.78
C ARG A 217 42.95 11.92 38.17
N ILE A 218 41.92 11.09 38.30
CA ILE A 218 41.55 10.46 39.58
C ILE A 218 42.70 9.60 40.08
N ARG A 219 43.29 8.76 39.22
CA ARG A 219 44.46 7.93 39.58
C ARG A 219 45.65 8.78 40.02
N THR A 220 45.99 9.84 39.28
CA THR A 220 47.08 10.74 39.67
C THR A 220 46.84 11.37 41.05
N LEU A 221 45.62 11.87 41.30
CA LEU A 221 45.28 12.47 42.59
C LEU A 221 45.30 11.44 43.73
N GLN A 222 44.83 10.22 43.49
CA GLN A 222 44.89 9.13 44.46
C GLN A 222 46.33 8.77 44.83
N ASN A 223 47.23 8.69 43.84
CA ASN A 223 48.64 8.42 44.08
C ASN A 223 49.31 9.53 44.90
N LEU A 224 49.07 10.80 44.56
CA LEU A 224 49.60 11.93 45.32
C LEU A 224 49.11 11.96 46.78
N LEU A 225 47.85 11.61 47.01
CA LEU A 225 47.28 11.50 48.36
C LEU A 225 47.92 10.34 49.14
N ALA A 226 48.15 9.19 48.50
CA ALA A 226 48.81 8.05 49.11
C ALA A 226 50.28 8.34 49.47
N GLU A 227 51.03 8.96 48.57
CA GLU A 227 52.42 9.39 48.79
C GLU A 227 52.54 10.38 49.97
N ARG A 228 51.61 11.35 50.06
CA ARG A 228 51.61 12.31 51.16
C ARG A 228 51.23 11.68 52.50
N ALA A 229 50.31 10.72 52.51
CA ALA A 229 49.91 10.00 53.72
C ALA A 229 51.03 9.09 54.27
N ALA A 230 51.97 8.65 53.42
CA ALA A 230 53.10 7.81 53.79
C ALA A 230 54.36 8.59 54.25
N ALA A 231 54.39 9.92 54.14
CA ALA A 231 55.53 10.71 54.57
C ALA A 231 55.58 10.85 56.11
N PRO A 232 56.72 10.60 56.78
CA PRO A 232 56.83 10.73 58.24
C PRO A 232 56.68 12.19 58.68
N ALA A 233 55.90 12.42 59.72
CA ALA A 233 55.57 13.75 60.24
C ALA A 233 56.78 14.43 60.89
N ALA A 234 57.45 15.30 60.13
CA ALA A 234 58.28 16.37 60.64
C ALA A 234 57.94 17.62 59.83
N ALA A 235 56.99 18.43 60.30
CA ALA A 235 56.58 19.66 59.62
C ALA A 235 56.61 20.81 60.62
N SER A 236 57.16 21.94 60.17
CA SER A 236 57.09 23.20 60.93
C SER A 236 55.64 23.69 61.02
N PRO A 237 55.28 24.55 62.00
CA PRO A 237 53.91 25.04 62.18
C PRO A 237 53.31 25.71 60.93
N ASP A 238 54.15 26.29 60.07
CA ASP A 238 53.73 26.99 58.85
C ASP A 238 53.41 26.02 57.71
N GLU A 239 54.18 24.94 57.57
CA GLU A 239 53.90 23.86 56.60
C GLU A 239 52.63 23.07 56.96
N ALA A 240 52.37 22.87 58.26
CA ALA A 240 51.13 22.24 58.72
C ALA A 240 49.89 23.12 58.40
N SER A 241 50.03 24.44 58.50
CA SER A 241 48.98 25.42 58.14
C SER A 241 48.73 25.48 56.63
N GLU A 242 49.78 25.44 55.82
CA GLU A 242 49.68 25.45 54.36
C GLU A 242 49.10 24.13 53.82
N LEU A 243 49.49 23.00 54.41
CA LEU A 243 48.91 21.69 54.12
C LEU A 243 47.42 21.64 54.50
N GLY A 244 47.04 22.21 55.65
CA GLY A 244 45.64 22.33 56.06
C GLY A 244 44.79 23.11 55.04
N ARG A 245 45.33 24.20 54.49
CA ARG A 245 44.67 24.98 53.44
C ARG A 245 44.56 24.23 52.11
N LEU A 246 45.58 23.45 51.73
CA LEU A 246 45.54 22.63 50.52
C LEU A 246 44.52 21.49 50.65
N VAL A 247 44.50 20.79 51.79
CA VAL A 247 43.53 19.71 52.07
C VAL A 247 42.10 20.25 52.07
N ALA A 248 41.85 21.42 52.66
CA ALA A 248 40.53 22.06 52.62
C ALA A 248 40.09 22.38 51.18
N ARG A 249 41.01 22.86 50.34
CA ARG A 249 40.74 23.17 48.94
C ARG A 249 40.43 21.90 48.12
N LEU A 250 41.19 20.83 48.34
CA LEU A 250 40.99 19.54 47.70
C LEU A 250 39.66 18.90 48.12
N ARG A 251 39.28 18.99 49.40
CA ARG A 251 37.96 18.53 49.89
C ARG A 251 36.83 19.27 49.19
N LEU A 252 36.95 20.59 49.05
CA LEU A 252 35.95 21.41 48.35
C LEU A 252 35.84 21.04 46.86
N GLN A 253 36.96 20.73 46.20
CA GLN A 253 36.96 20.26 44.81
C GLN A 253 36.35 18.86 44.69
N LEU A 254 36.67 17.95 45.61
CA LEU A 254 36.10 16.60 45.64
C LEU A 254 34.58 16.63 45.82
N ASP A 255 34.08 17.48 46.75
CA ASP A 255 32.64 17.65 46.96
C ASP A 255 31.92 18.20 45.73
N ARG A 256 32.56 19.12 44.99
CA ARG A 256 32.00 19.65 43.73
C ARG A 256 31.92 18.59 42.65
N GLU A 257 32.97 17.79 42.48
CA GLU A 257 32.97 16.71 41.50
C GLU A 257 32.00 15.58 41.90
N ALA A 258 31.87 15.27 43.19
CA ALA A 258 30.91 14.30 43.70
C ALA A 258 29.46 14.73 43.38
N ARG A 259 29.09 15.98 43.67
CA ARG A 259 27.75 16.52 43.33
C ARG A 259 27.49 16.55 41.84
N ARG A 260 28.52 16.87 41.04
CA ARG A 260 28.43 16.86 39.58
C ARG A 260 28.22 15.45 39.04
N ARG A 261 28.92 14.45 39.59
CA ARG A 261 28.74 13.04 39.25
C ARG A 261 27.31 12.58 39.54
N GLU A 262 26.82 12.87 40.75
CA GLU A 262 25.47 12.49 41.17
C GLU A 262 24.38 13.16 40.30
N ALA A 263 24.61 14.39 39.85
CA ALA A 263 23.71 15.05 38.90
C ALA A 263 23.75 14.41 37.50
N LEU A 264 24.92 13.99 37.01
CA LEU A 264 25.05 13.32 35.72
C LEU A 264 24.48 11.89 35.75
N GLU A 265 24.73 11.12 36.81
CA GLU A 265 24.12 9.79 37.02
C GLU A 265 22.59 9.88 37.04
N ARG A 266 22.02 10.86 37.75
CA ARG A 266 20.56 11.09 37.72
C ARG A 266 20.04 11.41 36.33
N ARG A 267 20.76 12.23 35.54
CA ARG A 267 20.36 12.54 34.16
C ARG A 267 20.48 11.34 33.23
N ALA A 268 21.52 10.51 33.40
CA ALA A 268 21.69 9.28 32.63
C ALA A 268 20.55 8.28 32.90
N LEU A 269 20.24 8.03 34.18
CA LEU A 269 19.12 7.18 34.58
C LEU A 269 17.78 7.68 34.02
N ALA A 270 17.53 8.99 34.06
CA ALA A 270 16.32 9.58 33.48
C ALA A 270 16.26 9.41 31.95
N ALA A 271 17.38 9.59 31.26
CA ALA A 271 17.45 9.39 29.80
C ALA A 271 17.26 7.92 29.41
N GLU A 272 17.82 6.99 30.18
CA GLU A 272 17.61 5.54 29.98
C GLU A 272 16.15 5.14 30.19
N ALA A 273 15.50 5.68 31.22
CA ALA A 273 14.07 5.47 31.46
C ALA A 273 13.20 5.99 30.31
N ALA A 274 13.47 7.21 29.83
CA ALA A 274 12.75 7.80 28.70
C ALA A 274 12.95 6.99 27.39
N LEU A 275 14.18 6.52 27.13
CA LEU A 275 14.46 5.68 25.97
C LEU A 275 13.74 4.32 26.05
N ARG A 276 13.62 3.75 27.25
CA ARG A 276 12.88 2.50 27.48
C ARG A 276 11.39 2.69 27.18
N GLU A 277 10.81 3.78 27.69
CA GLU A 277 9.41 4.12 27.44
C GLU A 277 9.12 4.33 25.95
N GLU A 278 9.98 5.05 25.22
CA GLU A 278 9.82 5.22 23.78
C GLU A 278 9.94 3.92 22.99
N ARG A 279 10.84 3.01 23.41
CA ARG A 279 10.93 1.66 22.80
C ARG A 279 9.66 0.84 23.05
N GLU A 280 9.09 0.91 24.25
CA GLU A 280 7.85 0.23 24.59
C GLU A 280 6.65 0.79 23.79
N ARG A 281 6.54 2.12 23.67
CA ARG A 281 5.54 2.80 22.83
C ARG A 281 5.69 2.40 21.36
N ARG A 282 6.91 2.37 20.84
CA ARG A 282 7.19 1.95 19.47
C ARG A 282 6.79 0.50 19.24
N ALA A 283 7.19 -0.41 20.13
CA ALA A 283 6.83 -1.82 20.04
C ALA A 283 5.31 -2.03 20.15
N ALA A 284 4.60 -1.22 20.94
CA ALA A 284 3.14 -1.25 20.99
C ALA A 284 2.50 -0.82 19.66
N ARG A 285 2.99 0.27 19.04
CA ARG A 285 2.53 0.72 17.72
C ARG A 285 2.84 -0.28 16.61
N GLU A 286 4.01 -0.93 16.66
CA GLU A 286 4.37 -1.97 15.69
C GLU A 286 3.44 -3.18 15.80
N ARG A 287 3.09 -3.61 17.02
CA ARG A 287 2.08 -4.66 17.23
C ARG A 287 0.69 -4.25 16.76
N GLU A 288 0.27 -3.01 17.03
CA GLU A 288 -1.01 -2.49 16.57
C GLU A 288 -1.09 -2.43 15.03
N LEU A 289 0.00 -2.00 14.38
CA LEU A 289 0.13 -2.02 12.93
C LEU A 289 0.04 -3.44 12.38
N GLU A 290 0.73 -4.40 13.01
CA GLU A 290 0.69 -5.80 12.58
C GLU A 290 -0.73 -6.39 12.70
N VAL A 291 -1.43 -6.12 13.81
CA VAL A 291 -2.84 -6.51 13.96
C VAL A 291 -3.71 -5.85 12.89
N THR A 292 -3.53 -4.55 12.64
CA THR A 292 -4.29 -3.82 11.61
C THR A 292 -4.03 -4.41 10.22
N LEU A 293 -2.78 -4.74 9.89
CA LEU A 293 -2.43 -5.36 8.61
C LEU A 293 -3.02 -6.75 8.47
N GLN A 294 -3.04 -7.55 9.55
CA GLN A 294 -3.72 -8.85 9.57
C GLN A 294 -5.23 -8.71 9.39
N GLU A 295 -5.84 -7.70 10.02
CA GLU A 295 -7.27 -7.39 9.87
C GLU A 295 -7.60 -6.94 8.44
N VAL A 296 -6.75 -6.11 7.83
CA VAL A 296 -6.89 -5.71 6.41
C VAL A 296 -6.71 -6.93 5.50
N ALA A 297 -5.69 -7.76 5.71
CA ALA A 297 -5.47 -8.97 4.91
C ALA A 297 -6.63 -9.98 5.06
N ALA A 298 -7.21 -10.12 6.26
CA ALA A 298 -8.39 -10.95 6.50
C ALA A 298 -9.64 -10.35 5.84
N ALA A 299 -9.78 -9.02 5.83
CA ALA A 299 -10.85 -8.32 5.13
C ALA A 299 -10.69 -8.48 3.60
N GLU A 300 -9.47 -8.37 3.07
CA GLU A 300 -9.13 -8.61 1.67
C GLU A 300 -9.36 -10.07 1.27
N ALA A 301 -9.02 -11.04 2.11
CA ALA A 301 -9.31 -12.46 1.87
C ALA A 301 -10.82 -12.77 1.95
N ALA A 302 -11.59 -11.96 2.68
CA ALA A 302 -13.04 -12.06 2.78
C ALA A 302 -13.77 -11.32 1.63
N LEU A 303 -13.08 -10.40 0.94
CA LEU A 303 -13.54 -9.87 -0.33
C LEU A 303 -13.46 -11.00 -1.37
N PRO A 304 -14.53 -11.25 -2.14
CA PRO A 304 -14.45 -12.24 -3.20
C PRO A 304 -13.37 -11.80 -4.20
N ALA A 305 -12.39 -12.68 -4.48
CA ALA A 305 -11.79 -12.71 -5.80
C ALA A 305 -12.95 -12.81 -6.79
N GLU A 306 -13.05 -11.84 -7.69
CA GLU A 306 -14.19 -11.64 -8.57
C GLU A 306 -14.70 -12.95 -9.19
N GLU A 307 -16.03 -13.11 -9.09
CA GLU A 307 -16.89 -13.78 -10.06
C GLU A 307 -16.27 -14.95 -10.83
N THR A 308 -16.36 -16.14 -10.23
CA THR A 308 -16.65 -17.32 -11.04
C THR A 308 -18.14 -17.62 -10.89
N GLU A 309 -18.96 -16.97 -11.73
CA GLU A 309 -20.23 -17.58 -12.11
C GLU A 309 -19.90 -18.80 -12.97
N ALA A 310 -19.97 -19.98 -12.35
CA ALA A 310 -20.35 -21.20 -13.01
C ALA A 310 -20.97 -22.12 -11.96
N GLU A 311 -22.27 -22.35 -12.12
CA GLU A 311 -22.89 -23.68 -12.18
C GLU A 311 -22.35 -24.75 -11.21
N ASP A 312 -23.27 -25.25 -10.37
CA ASP A 312 -23.24 -26.54 -9.67
C ASP A 312 -21.85 -27.13 -9.39
N VAL A 313 -21.33 -26.88 -8.18
CA VAL A 313 -20.26 -27.69 -7.60
C VAL A 313 -20.76 -28.25 -6.27
N PRO A 314 -20.49 -29.53 -5.96
CA PRO A 314 -21.28 -30.36 -5.05
C PRO A 314 -21.29 -29.84 -3.61
N GLN A 315 -22.40 -30.13 -2.93
CA GLN A 315 -22.52 -30.11 -1.48
C GLN A 315 -21.48 -31.06 -0.85
N ASP A 316 -20.24 -30.60 -0.69
CA ASP A 316 -19.43 -31.10 0.43
C ASP A 316 -19.93 -30.37 1.67
N ALA A 317 -20.88 -31.04 2.33
CA ALA A 317 -21.59 -30.60 3.51
C ALA A 317 -20.60 -30.33 4.66
N ALA A 318 -20.12 -29.10 4.75
CA ALA A 318 -19.82 -28.52 6.06
C ALA A 318 -21.05 -28.73 6.95
N ALA A 319 -20.86 -29.40 8.09
CA ALA A 319 -21.95 -29.69 9.02
C ALA A 319 -22.82 -28.43 9.27
N PRO A 320 -24.16 -28.52 9.17
CA PRO A 320 -25.03 -27.36 9.24
C PRO A 320 -24.85 -26.64 10.59
N CYS A 321 -24.49 -25.35 10.53
CA CYS A 321 -24.23 -24.51 11.69
C CYS A 321 -25.51 -23.82 12.21
N GLY A 322 -26.69 -24.27 11.79
CA GLY A 322 -28.01 -23.79 12.24
C GLY A 322 -28.43 -22.44 11.65
N THR A 323 -29.50 -21.86 12.20
CA THR A 323 -30.04 -20.56 11.77
C THR A 323 -29.49 -19.43 12.62
N VAL A 324 -29.00 -18.36 11.99
CA VAL A 324 -28.37 -17.21 12.64
C VAL A 324 -29.19 -15.96 12.33
N LEU A 325 -29.62 -15.23 13.36
CA LEU A 325 -30.28 -13.94 13.20
C LEU A 325 -29.27 -12.80 13.37
N TYR A 326 -29.11 -11.98 12.33
CA TYR A 326 -28.31 -10.78 12.35
C TYR A 326 -29.21 -9.56 12.58
N VAL A 327 -29.03 -8.85 13.70
CA VAL A 327 -29.85 -7.70 14.09
C VAL A 327 -29.06 -6.40 13.93
N GLY A 328 -29.53 -5.51 13.06
CA GLY A 328 -28.84 -4.26 12.69
C GLY A 328 -27.97 -4.40 11.44
N GLY A 329 -26.95 -3.57 11.31
CA GLY A 329 -26.05 -3.50 10.16
C GLY A 329 -26.56 -2.64 9.02
N ARG A 330 -25.77 -2.56 7.94
CA ARG A 330 -26.10 -1.77 6.75
C ARG A 330 -26.91 -2.62 5.76
N SER A 331 -28.08 -2.14 5.35
CA SER A 331 -29.02 -2.86 4.49
C SER A 331 -28.39 -3.37 3.18
N GLY A 332 -27.44 -2.61 2.62
CA GLY A 332 -26.68 -2.96 1.41
C GLY A 332 -25.72 -4.16 1.54
N GLN A 333 -25.43 -4.63 2.77
CA GLN A 333 -24.50 -5.75 3.00
C GLN A 333 -25.21 -7.09 3.28
N THR A 334 -26.55 -7.10 3.32
CA THR A 334 -27.35 -8.27 3.69
C THR A 334 -27.14 -9.46 2.76
N ALA A 335 -27.03 -9.22 1.44
CA ALA A 335 -26.81 -10.28 0.45
C ALA A 335 -25.42 -10.94 0.62
N LEU A 336 -24.40 -10.13 0.89
CA LEU A 336 -23.04 -10.59 1.14
C LEU A 336 -22.94 -11.41 2.43
N LEU A 337 -23.57 -10.94 3.52
CA LEU A 337 -23.63 -11.65 4.79
C LEU A 337 -24.36 -13.00 4.65
N ARG A 338 -25.47 -13.05 3.92
CA ARG A 338 -26.21 -14.31 3.64
C ARG A 338 -25.35 -15.32 2.89
N ARG A 339 -24.64 -14.89 1.85
CA ARG A 339 -23.72 -15.77 1.08
C ARG A 339 -22.55 -16.26 1.93
N ALA A 340 -21.98 -15.41 2.78
CA ALA A 340 -20.89 -15.78 3.69
C ALA A 340 -21.34 -16.83 4.73
N ALA A 341 -22.51 -16.63 5.33
CA ALA A 341 -23.12 -17.57 6.26
C ALA A 341 -23.44 -18.92 5.59
N ALA A 342 -24.01 -18.90 4.38
CA ALA A 342 -24.34 -20.10 3.63
C ALA A 342 -23.10 -20.97 3.31
N ARG A 343 -21.97 -20.35 2.95
CA ARG A 343 -20.68 -21.05 2.76
C ARG A 343 -20.16 -21.73 4.04
N HIS A 344 -20.62 -21.27 5.20
CA HIS A 344 -20.30 -21.85 6.51
C HIS A 344 -21.42 -22.76 7.04
N GLY A 345 -22.38 -23.15 6.18
CA GLY A 345 -23.48 -24.03 6.53
C GLY A 345 -24.53 -23.39 7.45
N ALA A 346 -24.58 -22.06 7.55
CA ALA A 346 -25.54 -21.32 8.38
C ALA A 346 -26.60 -20.61 7.54
N ALA A 347 -27.87 -20.70 7.94
CA ALA A 347 -28.96 -19.92 7.33
C ALA A 347 -29.06 -18.56 8.02
N LEU A 348 -28.95 -17.45 7.28
CA LEU A 348 -28.95 -16.10 7.87
C LEU A 348 -30.31 -15.40 7.73
N LEU A 349 -30.97 -15.17 8.87
CA LEU A 349 -32.07 -14.22 9.02
C LEU A 349 -31.48 -12.84 9.31
N HIS A 350 -32.09 -11.78 8.78
CA HIS A 350 -31.64 -10.40 9.01
C HIS A 350 -32.82 -9.55 9.48
N HIS A 351 -32.58 -8.76 10.52
CA HIS A 351 -33.52 -7.77 11.03
C HIS A 351 -32.90 -6.38 10.93
N ASP A 352 -33.50 -5.54 10.09
CA ASP A 352 -33.14 -4.13 9.94
C ASP A 352 -33.92 -3.26 10.94
N ALA A 353 -33.33 -2.16 11.38
CA ALA A 353 -33.97 -1.19 12.27
C ALA A 353 -35.28 -0.62 11.69
N GLU A 354 -35.40 -0.59 10.35
CA GLU A 354 -36.61 -0.13 9.64
C GLU A 354 -37.80 -1.10 9.74
N GLN A 355 -37.57 -2.37 10.11
CA GLN A 355 -38.62 -3.41 10.14
C GLN A 355 -39.46 -3.42 11.43
N GLY A 356 -39.12 -2.55 12.39
CA GLY A 356 -39.86 -2.38 13.65
C GLY A 356 -39.65 -3.50 14.67
N ALA A 357 -39.59 -3.14 15.96
CA ALA A 357 -39.23 -4.05 17.05
C ALA A 357 -40.23 -5.21 17.29
N ALA A 358 -41.43 -5.16 16.72
CA ALA A 358 -42.47 -6.17 16.88
C ALA A 358 -42.13 -7.52 16.23
N LEU A 359 -41.24 -7.54 15.23
CA LEU A 359 -40.84 -8.76 14.52
C LEU A 359 -39.70 -9.54 15.22
N LEU A 360 -38.98 -8.89 16.13
CA LEU A 360 -37.83 -9.47 16.83
C LEU A 360 -38.15 -10.76 17.60
N PRO A 361 -39.23 -10.87 18.39
CA PRO A 361 -39.53 -12.09 19.14
C PRO A 361 -39.71 -13.32 18.24
N GLY A 362 -40.40 -13.16 17.10
CA GLY A 362 -40.62 -14.24 16.14
C GLY A 362 -39.35 -14.67 15.40
N LEU A 363 -38.48 -13.71 15.06
CA LEU A 363 -37.19 -13.99 14.43
C LEU A 363 -36.21 -14.67 15.40
N ILE A 364 -36.17 -14.22 16.66
CA ILE A 364 -35.32 -14.82 17.70
C ILE A 364 -35.75 -16.25 18.00
N GLY A 365 -37.06 -16.55 18.02
CA GLY A 365 -37.56 -17.91 18.24
C GLY A 365 -37.13 -18.92 17.17
N ARG A 366 -36.90 -18.44 15.93
CA ARG A 366 -36.47 -19.24 14.77
C ARG A 366 -34.94 -19.33 14.62
N ALA A 367 -34.18 -18.61 15.44
CA ALA A 367 -32.74 -18.57 15.36
C ALA A 367 -32.07 -19.43 16.45
N ASP A 368 -31.00 -20.10 16.07
CA ASP A 368 -30.15 -20.86 16.98
C ASP A 368 -29.01 -20.01 17.56
N LEU A 369 -28.68 -18.89 16.92
CA LEU A 369 -27.78 -17.85 17.39
C LEU A 369 -28.29 -16.47 16.96
N VAL A 370 -28.22 -15.49 17.85
CA VAL A 370 -28.49 -14.09 17.50
C VAL A 370 -27.19 -13.28 17.57
N VAL A 371 -26.87 -12.55 16.51
CA VAL A 371 -25.69 -11.67 16.45
C VAL A 371 -26.10 -10.24 16.14
N PHE A 372 -25.38 -9.27 16.69
CA PHE A 372 -25.61 -7.86 16.39
C PHE A 372 -24.31 -7.05 16.44
N PRO A 373 -24.03 -6.20 15.44
CA PRO A 373 -22.83 -5.38 15.39
C PRO A 373 -22.97 -4.14 16.27
N VAL A 374 -22.02 -3.92 17.19
CA VAL A 374 -22.09 -2.82 18.18
C VAL A 374 -21.91 -1.43 17.55
N ASP A 375 -21.29 -1.35 16.38
CA ASP A 375 -21.09 -0.12 15.59
C ASP A 375 -22.32 0.23 14.72
N CYS A 376 -23.31 -0.65 14.62
CA CYS A 376 -24.48 -0.46 13.75
C CYS A 376 -25.71 -1.22 14.26
N VAL A 377 -26.06 -1.02 15.52
CA VAL A 377 -27.34 -1.45 16.10
C VAL A 377 -27.86 -0.33 16.99
N SER A 378 -29.17 -0.09 16.99
CA SER A 378 -29.74 0.87 17.94
C SER A 378 -29.64 0.35 19.36
N HIS A 379 -29.47 1.26 20.33
CA HIS A 379 -29.38 0.90 21.75
C HIS A 379 -30.58 0.07 22.22
N ASP A 380 -31.79 0.47 21.78
CA ASP A 380 -33.04 -0.21 22.11
C ASP A 380 -33.13 -1.60 21.51
N ALA A 381 -32.69 -1.80 20.26
CA ALA A 381 -32.65 -3.12 19.64
C ALA A 381 -31.65 -4.05 20.34
N ALA A 382 -30.47 -3.55 20.71
CA ALA A 382 -29.48 -4.34 21.45
C ALA A 382 -29.99 -4.75 22.84
N LEU A 383 -30.69 -3.86 23.56
CA LEU A 383 -31.34 -4.19 24.83
C LEU A 383 -32.48 -5.20 24.66
N ALA A 384 -33.31 -5.02 23.63
CA ALA A 384 -34.40 -5.93 23.30
C ALA A 384 -33.89 -7.34 22.97
N VAL A 385 -32.84 -7.46 22.14
CA VAL A 385 -32.18 -8.74 21.82
C VAL A 385 -31.66 -9.41 23.08
N LYS A 386 -30.91 -8.70 23.94
CA LYS A 386 -30.38 -9.26 25.18
C LYS A 386 -31.50 -9.78 26.10
N ARG A 387 -32.59 -9.04 26.23
CA ARG A 387 -33.74 -9.42 27.06
C ARG A 387 -34.48 -10.64 26.50
N LEU A 388 -34.85 -10.61 25.21
CA LEU A 388 -35.61 -11.67 24.55
C LEU A 388 -34.80 -12.96 24.42
N CYS A 389 -33.51 -12.88 24.11
CA CYS A 389 -32.64 -14.06 24.04
C CYS A 389 -32.50 -14.75 25.41
N ARG A 390 -32.41 -13.97 26.51
CA ARG A 390 -32.40 -14.52 27.87
C ARG A 390 -33.71 -15.21 28.24
N GLN A 391 -34.84 -14.63 27.87
CA GLN A 391 -36.17 -15.20 28.13
C GLN A 391 -36.40 -16.51 27.36
N CYS A 392 -35.93 -16.58 26.11
CA CYS A 392 -36.10 -17.75 25.24
C CYS A 392 -34.94 -18.76 25.31
N GLY A 393 -33.94 -18.53 26.17
CA GLY A 393 -32.76 -19.40 26.30
C GLY A 393 -31.88 -19.49 25.05
N ARG A 394 -31.88 -18.46 24.19
CA ARG A 394 -31.09 -18.44 22.94
C ARG A 394 -29.75 -17.74 23.15
N PRO A 395 -28.63 -18.29 22.65
CA PRO A 395 -27.34 -17.64 22.75
C PRO A 395 -27.30 -16.40 21.85
N TYR A 396 -26.65 -15.34 22.34
CA TYR A 396 -26.42 -14.13 21.55
C TYR A 396 -24.98 -13.64 21.65
N HIS A 397 -24.48 -13.01 20.59
CA HIS A 397 -23.14 -12.43 20.53
C HIS A 397 -23.14 -11.01 19.94
N ALA A 398 -22.47 -10.11 20.65
CA ALA A 398 -22.18 -8.78 20.14
C ALA A 398 -20.95 -8.86 19.22
N LEU A 399 -21.08 -8.40 17.98
CA LEU A 399 -20.00 -8.31 17.01
C LEU A 399 -19.34 -6.94 17.09
N ARG A 400 -18.03 -6.85 16.83
CA ARG A 400 -17.28 -5.60 16.91
C ARG A 400 -17.58 -4.64 15.76
N SER A 401 -17.95 -5.17 14.59
CA SER A 401 -18.24 -4.38 13.40
C SER A 401 -19.33 -5.01 12.53
N THR A 402 -19.85 -4.26 11.56
CA THR A 402 -20.79 -4.78 10.55
C THR A 402 -20.16 -5.70 9.49
N GLY A 403 -18.85 -5.90 9.55
CA GLY A 403 -18.10 -6.61 8.52
C GLY A 403 -18.40 -8.11 8.45
N VAL A 404 -18.24 -8.69 7.26
CA VAL A 404 -18.36 -10.13 7.01
C VAL A 404 -17.41 -10.94 7.90
N ALA A 405 -16.18 -10.46 8.09
CA ALA A 405 -15.19 -11.10 8.96
C ALA A 405 -15.68 -11.26 10.41
N SER A 406 -16.36 -10.25 10.96
CA SER A 406 -16.94 -10.31 12.31
C SER A 406 -18.05 -11.38 12.41
N LEU A 407 -18.86 -11.54 11.37
CA LEU A 407 -19.86 -12.61 11.29
C LEU A 407 -19.20 -13.99 11.18
N LEU A 408 -18.23 -14.16 10.29
CA LEU A 408 -17.54 -15.44 10.08
C LEU A 408 -16.84 -15.93 11.34
N HIS A 409 -16.13 -15.04 12.04
CA HIS A 409 -15.48 -15.35 13.31
C HIS A 409 -16.47 -15.82 14.38
N ALA A 410 -17.68 -15.26 14.40
CA ALA A 410 -18.75 -15.70 15.31
C ALA A 410 -19.31 -17.08 14.94
N LEU A 411 -19.34 -17.43 13.65
CA LEU A 411 -19.76 -18.74 13.15
C LEU A 411 -18.70 -19.82 13.40
N GLU A 412 -17.42 -19.50 13.25
CA GLU A 412 -16.30 -20.41 13.49
C GLU A 412 -16.22 -20.83 14.96
N ARG A 413 -16.40 -19.90 15.90
CA ARG A 413 -16.44 -20.20 17.34
C ARG A 413 -17.59 -21.11 17.75
N ARG A 414 -18.62 -21.22 16.92
CA ARG A 414 -19.81 -22.04 17.17
C ARG A 414 -19.70 -23.45 16.57
N ARG A 415 -18.71 -23.70 15.69
CA ARG A 415 -18.49 -25.04 15.18
C ARG A 415 -18.12 -25.96 16.35
N PRO A 416 -18.84 -27.08 16.56
CA PRO A 416 -18.36 -28.10 17.46
C PRO A 416 -17.01 -28.60 16.93
N ALA A 417 -16.05 -28.81 17.83
CA ALA A 417 -14.76 -29.40 17.48
C ALA A 417 -15.03 -30.73 16.76
N ALA A 418 -14.51 -30.88 15.55
CA ALA A 418 -14.60 -32.14 14.81
C ALA A 418 -13.86 -33.21 15.64
N GLY A 419 -14.61 -34.20 16.12
CA GLY A 419 -14.10 -35.37 16.83
C GLY A 419 -13.61 -36.44 15.87
#